data_AF-A0A1A8RLS7-F1
#
_entry.id   AF-A0A1A8RLS7-F1
#
_cell.length_a   1.000
_cell.length_b   1.000
_cell.length_c   1.000
_cell.angle_alpha   90.00
_cell.angle_beta   90.00
_cell.angle_gamma   90.00
#
_symmetry.space_group_name_H-M   'P 1'
#
loop_
_entity.id
_entity.type
_entity.pdbx_description
1 polymer ?
#
loop_
_entity_poly.entity_id
_entity_poly.type
_entity_poly.pdbx_seq_one_letter_code
_entity_poly.pdbx_strand_id
1 'polypeptide(L)' 'LSDHSNVVKFYGMYYKKDVKCGDQLWLVLELCNGGSVTDLAKGLLKRGDRMDEAIIGYILHEALMGLQHL' A
#
# COMPACT_ATOMS: atom_id res chain seq x y z
N LEU A 1 15.28 -8.36 3.99
CA LEU A 1 14.03 -7.58 4.13
C LEU A 1 13.71 -7.11 2.73
N SER A 2 12.54 -7.50 2.20
CA SER A 2 12.24 -7.57 0.76
C SER A 2 12.66 -6.30 0.01
N ASP A 3 13.65 -6.44 -0.88
CA ASP A 3 14.14 -5.35 -1.74
C ASP A 3 13.52 -5.56 -3.12
N HIS A 4 12.24 -5.26 -3.22
CA HIS A 4 11.45 -5.43 -4.44
C HIS A 4 10.58 -4.20 -4.67
N SER A 5 10.55 -3.69 -5.91
CA SER A 5 9.84 -2.46 -6.28
C SER A 5 8.35 -2.47 -5.99
N ASN A 6 7.74 -3.66 -5.97
CA ASN A 6 6.30 -3.85 -5.74
C ASN A 6 5.95 -4.25 -4.29
N VAL A 7 6.92 -4.20 -3.37
CA VAL A 7 6.69 -4.46 -1.95
C VAL A 7 7.10 -3.21 -1.17
N VAL A 8 6.21 -2.74 -0.30
CA VAL A 8 6.44 -1.52 0.47
C VAL A 8 7.71 -1.63 1.32
N LYS A 9 8.60 -0.65 1.20
CA LYS A 9 9.83 -0.61 2.01
C LYS A 9 9.50 -0.44 3.49
N PHE A 10 10.08 -1.31 4.31
CA PHE A 10 10.05 -1.23 5.76
C PHE A 10 11.35 -0.65 6.28
N TYR A 11 11.25 0.48 6.99
CA TYR A 11 12.40 1.17 7.57
C TYR A 11 12.66 0.80 9.03
N GLY A 12 11.64 0.35 9.75
CA GLY A 12 11.80 -0.05 11.14
C GLY A 12 10.49 -0.06 11.92
N MET A 13 10.59 -0.42 13.19
CA MET A 13 9.47 -0.39 14.12
C MET A 13 9.88 0.24 15.45
N TYR A 14 8.95 0.95 16.07
CA TYR A 14 9.13 1.58 17.36
C TYR A 14 8.02 1.14 18.31
N TYR A 15 8.41 0.65 19.48
CA TYR A 15 7.45 0.26 20.51
C TYR A 15 7.34 1.37 21.55
N LYS A 16 6.13 1.89 21.71
CA LYS A 16 5.79 2.94 22.67
C LYS A 16 4.96 2.34 23.79
N LYS A 17 5.51 2.32 25.00
CA LYS A 17 4.72 2.03 26.20
C LYS A 17 3.87 3.24 26.58
N ASP A 18 2.58 3.03 26.82
CA ASP A 18 1.67 4.09 27.22
C ASP A 18 0.63 3.57 28.22
N VAL A 19 0.69 4.11 29.43
CA VAL A 19 -0.16 3.66 30.56
C VAL A 19 -1.63 4.07 30.37
N LYS A 20 -1.91 5.12 29.60
CA LYS A 20 -3.28 5.65 29.43
C LYS A 20 -3.96 5.10 28.18
N CYS A 21 -3.21 5.00 27.08
CA CYS A 21 -3.74 4.61 25.78
C CYS A 21 -3.46 3.15 25.42
N GLY A 22 -2.74 2.42 26.27
CA GLY A 22 -2.21 1.09 25.98
C GLY A 22 -0.95 1.16 25.13
N ASP A 23 -0.14 0.11 25.22
CA ASP A 23 1.11 0.02 24.47
C ASP A 23 0.85 -0.02 22.95
N GLN A 24 1.74 0.63 22.19
CA GLN A 24 1.59 0.80 20.74
C GLN A 24 2.84 0.32 20.02
N LEU A 25 2.64 -0.41 18.92
CA LEU A 25 3.69 -0.75 17.97
C LEU A 25 3.52 0.09 16.71
N TRP A 26 4.53 0.91 16.42
CA TRP A 26 4.56 1.80 15.28
C TRP A 26 5.44 1.18 14.19
N LEU A 27 4.90 1.05 12.98
CA LEU A 27 5.63 0.58 11.80
C LEU A 27 6.00 1.79 10.95
N VAL A 28 7.27 1.91 10.59
CA VAL A 28 7.77 2.96 9.70
C VAL A 28 7.96 2.36 8.31
N LEU A 29 7.10 2.79 7.38
CA LEU A 29 7.05 2.33 6.00
C LEU A 29 7.30 3.50 5.05
N GLU A 30 7.63 3.23 3.79
CA GLU A 30 7.67 4.28 2.77
C GLU A 30 6.31 4.91 2.52
N LEU A 31 6.34 6.19 2.13
CA LEU A 31 5.15 6.96 1.81
C LEU A 31 4.79 6.81 0.33
N CYS A 32 3.66 6.16 0.07
CA CYS A 32 3.09 6.07 -1.28
C CYS A 32 2.21 7.29 -1.57
N ASN A 33 2.78 8.34 -2.15
CA ASN A 33 2.09 9.61 -2.42
C ASN A 33 0.81 9.49 -3.27
N GLY A 34 0.69 8.44 -4.08
CA GLY A 34 -0.50 8.18 -4.92
C GLY A 34 -1.72 7.66 -4.16
N GLY A 35 -1.60 7.31 -2.88
CA GLY A 35 -2.66 6.68 -2.11
C GLY A 35 -2.93 5.24 -2.53
N SER A 36 -4.08 4.69 -2.12
CA SER A 36 -4.43 3.30 -2.42
C SER A 36 -5.14 3.15 -3.77
N VAL A 37 -4.97 1.99 -4.41
CA VAL A 37 -5.73 1.63 -5.62
C VAL A 37 -7.24 1.66 -5.34
N THR A 38 -7.66 1.31 -4.12
CA THR A 38 -9.06 1.38 -3.69
C THR A 38 -9.59 2.82 -3.74
N ASP A 39 -8.81 3.79 -3.28
CA ASP A 39 -9.22 5.20 -3.31
C ASP A 39 -9.26 5.74 -4.73
N LEU A 40 -8.30 5.33 -5.58
CA LEU A 40 -8.33 5.63 -7.00
C LEU A 40 -9.61 5.08 -7.66
N ALA A 41 -9.93 3.81 -7.44
CA ALA A 41 -11.12 3.16 -8.02
C ALA A 41 -12.41 3.82 -7.52
N LYS A 42 -12.55 4.04 -6.21
CA LYS A 42 -13.70 4.77 -5.63
C LYS A 42 -13.81 6.18 -6.19
N GLY A 43 -12.68 6.86 -6.37
CA GLY A 43 -12.60 8.19 -6.95
C GLY A 43 -13.14 8.22 -8.38
N LEU A 44 -12.78 7.25 -9.23
CA LEU A 44 -13.32 7.15 -10.59
C LEU A 44 -14.82 6.86 -10.58
N LEU A 45 -15.27 5.89 -9.77
CA LEU A 45 -16.69 5.54 -9.67
C LEU A 45 -17.57 6.73 -9.25
N LYS A 46 -17.11 7.55 -8.30
CA LYS A 46 -17.82 8.77 -7.85
C LYS A 46 -17.99 9.82 -8.95
N ARG A 47 -17.10 9.84 -9.94
CA ARG A 47 -17.15 10.76 -11.09
C ARG A 47 -18.02 10.23 -12.22
N GLY A 48 -18.54 9.00 -12.10
CA GLY A 48 -19.25 8.30 -13.18
C GLY A 48 -18.32 7.52 -14.12
N ASP A 49 -17.00 7.56 -13.88
CA ASP A 49 -16.01 6.91 -14.72
C ASP A 49 -15.77 5.44 -14.32
N ARG A 50 -14.99 4.76 -15.14
CA ARG A 50 -14.46 3.41 -14.91
C ARG A 50 -12.95 3.42 -15.13
N MET A 51 -12.25 2.53 -14.44
CA MET A 51 -10.83 2.32 -14.68
C MET A 51 -10.65 1.60 -16.00
N ASP A 52 -9.69 2.04 -16.81
CA ASP A 52 -9.32 1.38 -18.06
C ASP A 52 -8.75 -0.02 -17.78
N GLU A 53 -9.17 -1.02 -18.57
CA GLU A 53 -8.68 -2.40 -18.48
C GLU A 53 -7.15 -2.50 -18.58
N ALA A 54 -6.50 -1.64 -19.36
CA ALA A 54 -5.04 -1.60 -19.44
C ALA A 54 -4.40 -1.21 -18.10
N ILE A 55 -5.02 -0.28 -17.37
CA ILE A 55 -4.56 0.15 -16.04
C ILE A 55 -4.83 -0.94 -15.01
N ILE A 56 -5.99 -1.62 -15.09
CA ILE A 56 -6.30 -2.77 -14.24
C ILE A 56 -5.26 -3.88 -14.46
N GLY A 57 -4.98 -4.22 -15.71
CA GLY A 57 -3.98 -5.23 -16.09
C GLY A 57 -2.59 -4.90 -15.55
N TYR A 58 -2.17 -3.64 -15.65
CA TYR A 58 -0.91 -3.16 -15.07
C TYR A 58 -0.87 -3.35 -13.56
N ILE A 59 -1.90 -2.92 -12.82
CA ILE A 59 -1.95 -3.04 -11.36
C ILE A 59 -1.88 -4.52 -10.94
N LEU A 60 -2.62 -5.39 -11.63
CA LEU A 60 -2.61 -6.83 -11.36
C LEU A 60 -1.23 -7.44 -11.63
N HIS A 61 -0.59 -7.08 -12.74
CA HIS A 61 0.76 -7.56 -13.07
C HIS A 61 1.78 -7.16 -12.00
N GLU A 62 1.83 -5.87 -11.63
CA GLU A 62 2.75 -5.37 -10.61
C GLU A 62 2.50 -6.00 -9.23
N ALA A 63 1.23 -6.22 -8.87
CA ALA A 63 0.87 -6.92 -7.63
C ALA A 63 1.35 -8.38 -7.65
N LEU A 64 1.22 -9.08 -8.77
CA LEU A 64 1.72 -10.45 -8.93
C LEU A 64 3.24 -10.51 -8.88
N MET A 65 3.95 -9.54 -9.47
CA MET A 65 5.41 -9.45 -9.37
C MET A 65 5.86 -9.30 -7.91
N GLY A 66 5.16 -8.45 -7.14
CA GLY A 66 5.39 -8.34 -5.70
C GLY A 66 5.10 -9.64 -4.95
N LEU A 67 3.99 -10.31 -5.26
CA LEU A 67 3.59 -11.56 -4.60
C LEU A 67 4.55 -12.72 -4.90
N GLN A 68 5.10 -12.79 -6.11
CA GLN A 68 6.07 -13.82 -6.51
C GLN A 68 7.39 -13.72 -5.70
N HIS A 69 7.73 -12.53 -5.21
CA HIS A 69 8.93 -12.29 -4.42
C HIS A 69 8.79 -12.69 -2.94
N LEU A 70 7.56 -12.93 -2.45
CA LEU A 70 7.26 -13.27 -1.06
C LEU A 70 7.33 -14.79 -0.81
#